data_AF-A0AAV9ZYW9-F1
#
_entry.id   AF-A0AAV9ZYW9-F1
#
_cell.length_a   1.000
_cell.length_b   1.000
_cell.length_c   1.000
_cell.angle_alpha   90.00
_cell.angle_beta   90.00
_cell.angle_gamma   90.00
#
_symmetry.space_group_name_H-M   'P 1'
#
loop_
_entity.id
_entity.type
_entity.pdbx_description
1 polymer ?
#
loop_
_entity_poly.entity_id
_entity_poly.type
_entity_poly.pdbx_seq_one_letter_code
_entity_poly.pdbx_strand_id
1 'polypeptide(L)'
;MSNDYLSPHLAVYPTLPLFHFNQSLAYGLHLNRLHPFYIPILLSVLLKLDDEDIIRYAAMLIVPSKFPSRSFLLSFSQTECAIMLRACLVIYSLTRGAMVPREGQLEASMAAITGRDSMVIARTGYGKTLCIAIPLLLQPDTMTITISPLKRLQRMQVLDFMHKYNIPTLGINEDTPNSPELWKVRCTANSVCIPK
;
A
#
# COMPACT_ATOMS: atom_id res chain seq x y z
N MET A 1 -21.50 24.73 32.26
CA MET A 1 -22.11 24.64 30.93
C MET A 1 -21.17 23.82 30.05
N SER A 2 -21.63 22.58 29.81
CA SER A 2 -21.24 21.63 28.75
C SER A 2 -19.76 21.39 28.48
N ASN A 3 -19.22 20.42 29.21
CA ASN A 3 -17.97 19.72 28.94
C ASN A 3 -18.33 18.37 28.27
N ASP A 4 -18.75 18.42 27.01
CA ASP A 4 -19.19 17.25 26.24
C ASP A 4 -18.24 16.99 25.07
N TYR A 5 -17.12 16.30 25.34
CA TYR A 5 -16.28 15.65 24.32
C TYR A 5 -16.13 14.15 24.58
N LEU A 6 -17.13 13.54 25.21
CA LEU A 6 -17.41 12.12 25.06
C LEU A 6 -18.49 11.99 24.00
N SER A 7 -18.15 11.46 22.83
CA SER A 7 -19.15 11.07 21.83
C SER A 7 -18.97 9.61 21.40
N PRO A 8 -20.08 8.87 21.17
CA PRO A 8 -20.18 7.42 21.35
C PRO A 8 -19.71 6.61 20.12
N HIS A 9 -18.78 7.16 19.34
CA HIS A 9 -18.55 6.76 17.95
C HIS A 9 -17.49 5.66 17.73
N LEU A 10 -17.17 4.84 18.74
CA LEU A 10 -16.19 3.74 18.61
C LEU A 10 -16.67 2.37 19.15
N ALA A 11 -17.92 2.26 19.62
CA ALA A 11 -18.38 1.10 20.39
C ALA A 11 -19.07 -0.03 19.59
N VAL A 12 -18.59 -0.43 18.40
CA VAL A 12 -19.24 -1.52 17.60
C VAL A 12 -18.27 -2.63 17.15
N TYR A 13 -17.04 -2.66 17.65
CA TYR A 13 -16.17 -3.82 17.47
C TYR A 13 -15.55 -4.18 18.82
N PRO A 14 -15.96 -5.27 19.47
CA PRO A 14 -15.55 -5.57 20.84
C PRO A 14 -14.04 -5.81 21.01
N THR A 15 -13.29 -5.94 19.90
CA THR A 15 -11.84 -6.14 19.88
C THR A 15 -11.05 -5.02 19.16
N LEU A 16 -11.69 -4.01 18.56
CA LEU A 16 -10.96 -2.78 18.28
C LEU A 16 -10.89 -2.01 19.61
N PRO A 17 -9.70 -1.77 20.18
CA PRO A 17 -9.59 -0.92 21.36
C PRO A 17 -10.37 0.37 21.13
N LEU A 18 -11.11 0.83 22.14
CA LEU A 18 -11.56 2.21 22.22
C LEU A 18 -10.29 3.07 22.18
N PHE A 19 -9.86 3.46 20.97
CA PHE A 19 -8.68 4.27 20.79
C PHE A 19 -9.02 5.67 21.28
N HIS A 20 -8.76 5.90 22.57
CA HIS A 20 -8.47 7.23 23.04
C HIS A 20 -7.21 7.66 22.30
N PHE A 21 -7.35 8.60 21.36
CA PHE A 21 -6.24 9.36 20.80
C PHE A 21 -5.60 10.19 21.92
N ASN A 22 -4.91 9.51 22.84
CA ASN A 22 -4.03 10.16 23.77
C ASN A 22 -2.90 10.73 22.93
N GLN A 23 -2.81 12.06 22.88
CA GLN A 23 -1.73 12.83 22.24
C GLN A 23 -0.31 12.39 22.69
N SER A 24 -0.21 11.53 23.70
CA SER A 24 1.01 11.09 24.38
C SER A 24 1.64 9.78 23.88
N LEU A 25 1.02 9.01 22.99
CA LEU A 25 1.56 7.71 22.50
C LEU A 25 1.89 7.68 21.01
N ALA A 26 1.90 8.84 20.36
CA ALA A 26 2.64 9.02 19.12
C ALA A 26 4.14 8.94 19.43
N TYR A 27 4.64 7.74 19.76
CA TYR A 27 6.05 7.44 19.57
C TYR A 27 6.30 7.72 18.09
N GLY A 28 6.87 8.90 17.86
CA GLY A 28 7.10 9.44 16.54
C GLY A 28 8.12 8.57 15.84
N LEU A 29 7.64 7.50 15.20
CA LEU A 29 8.25 7.04 13.98
C LEU A 29 8.14 8.24 13.03
N HIS A 30 9.15 9.10 13.11
CA HIS A 30 9.38 10.13 12.11
C HIS A 30 9.77 9.38 10.84
N LEU A 31 8.78 8.83 10.14
CA LEU A 31 8.96 8.08 8.90
C LEU A 31 9.74 8.92 7.88
N ASN A 32 9.59 10.25 7.96
CA ASN A 32 10.39 11.23 7.21
C ASN A 32 11.91 11.11 7.43
N ARG A 33 12.34 10.70 8.63
CA ARG A 33 13.74 10.49 9.04
C ARG A 33 14.20 9.05 8.89
N LEU A 34 13.33 8.12 8.50
CA LEU A 34 13.72 6.74 8.26
C LEU A 34 14.65 6.68 7.04
N HIS A 35 15.89 6.23 7.25
CA HIS A 35 16.84 6.04 6.16
C HIS A 35 16.30 4.98 5.19
N PRO A 36 16.41 5.16 3.85
CA PRO A 36 15.88 4.21 2.85
C PRO A 36 16.29 2.75 3.09
N PHE A 37 17.50 2.55 3.64
CA PHE A 37 18.03 1.24 4.01
C PHE A 37 17.09 0.41 4.91
N TYR A 38 16.33 1.05 5.80
CA TYR A 38 15.45 0.35 6.73
C TYR A 38 14.05 0.07 6.16
N ILE A 39 13.69 0.64 5.01
CA ILE A 39 12.37 0.46 4.41
C ILE A 39 12.07 -1.02 4.11
N PRO A 40 12.97 -1.80 3.46
CA PRO A 40 12.71 -3.22 3.20
C PRO A 40 12.51 -4.04 4.48
N ILE A 41 13.27 -3.73 5.53
CA ILE A 41 13.14 -4.40 6.83
C ILE A 41 11.77 -4.11 7.43
N LEU A 42 11.36 -2.83 7.47
CA LEU A 42 10.06 -2.42 7.97
C LEU A 42 8.92 -3.10 7.20
N LEU A 43 9.00 -3.15 5.87
CA LEU A 43 8.02 -3.87 5.05
C LEU A 43 7.94 -5.34 5.41
N SER A 44 9.09 -6.01 5.57
CA SER A 44 9.12 -7.43 5.95
C SER A 44 8.48 -7.70 7.32
N VAL A 45 8.57 -6.76 8.26
CA VAL A 45 7.89 -6.84 9.56
C VAL A 45 6.39 -6.64 9.37
N LEU A 46 5.97 -5.55 8.70
CA LEU A 46 4.56 -5.23 8.49
C LEU A 46 3.79 -6.34 7.76
N LEU A 47 4.44 -7.05 6.84
CA LEU A 47 3.83 -8.17 6.14
C LEU A 47 3.64 -9.42 7.01
N LYS A 48 4.39 -9.55 8.10
CA LYS A 48 4.35 -10.73 9.01
C LYS A 48 3.55 -10.51 10.28
N LEU A 49 3.18 -9.26 10.59
CA LEU A 49 2.33 -8.96 11.74
C LEU A 49 0.96 -9.60 11.59
N ASP A 50 0.42 -10.10 12.70
CA ASP A 50 -0.94 -10.59 12.75
C ASP A 50 -1.96 -9.46 12.56
N ASP A 51 -3.21 -9.85 12.37
CA ASP A 51 -4.28 -8.90 12.06
C ASP A 51 -4.58 -7.94 13.23
N GLU A 52 -4.43 -8.38 14.49
CA GLU A 52 -4.66 -7.53 15.66
C GLU A 52 -3.60 -6.44 15.80
N ASP A 53 -2.33 -6.82 15.63
CA ASP A 53 -1.20 -5.90 15.64
C ASP A 53 -1.28 -4.91 14.49
N ILE A 54 -1.68 -5.35 13.29
CA ILE A 54 -1.90 -4.44 12.16
C ILE A 54 -2.97 -3.40 12.47
N ILE A 55 -4.12 -3.83 13.00
CA ILE A 55 -5.21 -2.92 13.37
C ILE A 55 -4.71 -1.92 14.43
N ARG A 56 -3.98 -2.42 15.45
CA ARG A 56 -3.41 -1.61 16.53
C ARG A 56 -2.42 -0.57 16.00
N TYR A 57 -1.42 -0.98 15.23
CA TYR A 57 -0.41 -0.08 14.70
C TYR A 57 -0.97 0.90 13.66
N ALA A 58 -1.95 0.48 12.85
CA ALA A 58 -2.62 1.38 11.92
C ALA A 58 -3.31 2.53 12.66
N ALA A 59 -4.04 2.23 13.73
CA ALA A 59 -4.70 3.24 14.56
C ALA A 59 -3.72 4.16 15.30
N MET A 60 -2.53 3.64 15.68
CA MET A 60 -1.51 4.42 16.39
C MET A 60 -0.67 5.30 15.46
N LEU A 61 -0.32 4.82 14.26
CA LEU A 61 0.69 5.44 13.40
C LEU A 61 0.11 6.30 12.27
N ILE A 62 -1.06 5.92 11.74
CA ILE A 62 -1.70 6.66 10.64
C ILE A 62 -2.42 7.86 11.23
N VAL A 63 -2.15 9.05 10.69
CA VAL A 63 -2.84 10.27 11.13
C VAL A 63 -4.36 10.16 10.90
N PRO A 64 -5.20 10.59 11.86
CA PRO A 64 -6.65 10.40 11.80
C PRO A 64 -7.30 10.90 10.50
N SER A 65 -6.81 12.01 9.95
CA SER A 65 -7.33 12.61 8.72
C SER A 65 -7.07 11.79 7.45
N LYS A 66 -6.15 10.83 7.50
CA LYS A 66 -5.85 9.91 6.41
C LYS A 66 -6.47 8.53 6.62
N PHE A 67 -6.87 8.19 7.84
CA PHE A 67 -7.40 6.87 8.16
C PHE A 67 -8.71 6.58 7.36
N PRO A 68 -8.92 5.36 6.83
CA PRO A 68 -10.16 5.00 6.15
C PRO A 68 -11.39 5.25 7.04
N SER A 69 -12.52 5.65 6.43
CA SER A 69 -13.72 5.97 7.21
C SER A 69 -14.29 4.74 7.91
N ARG A 70 -14.96 4.97 9.04
CA ARG A 70 -15.61 3.91 9.80
C ARG A 70 -16.71 3.20 8.99
N SER A 71 -17.51 3.96 8.25
CA SER A 71 -18.57 3.43 7.38
C SER A 71 -18.00 2.50 6.30
N PHE A 72 -16.84 2.86 5.75
CA PHE A 72 -16.15 2.01 4.79
C PHE A 72 -15.69 0.70 5.43
N LEU A 73 -14.96 0.77 6.56
CA LEU A 73 -14.45 -0.44 7.23
C LEU A 73 -15.58 -1.36 7.72
N LEU A 74 -16.71 -0.81 8.18
CA LEU A 74 -17.92 -1.59 8.57
C LEU A 74 -18.54 -2.40 7.43
N SER A 75 -18.17 -2.13 6.18
CA SER A 75 -18.66 -2.88 5.03
C SER A 75 -17.90 -4.18 4.76
N PHE A 76 -16.85 -4.46 5.54
CA PHE A 76 -15.93 -5.59 5.33
C PHE A 76 -15.77 -6.42 6.59
N SER A 77 -15.35 -7.68 6.42
CA SER A 77 -14.97 -8.55 7.54
C SER A 77 -13.72 -8.05 8.27
N GLN A 78 -13.48 -8.56 9.48
CA GLN A 78 -12.30 -8.18 10.28
C GLN A 78 -10.98 -8.51 9.55
N THR A 79 -10.90 -9.67 8.90
CA THR A 79 -9.73 -10.09 8.12
C THR A 79 -9.51 -9.18 6.91
N GLU A 80 -10.56 -8.82 6.18
CA GLU A 80 -10.46 -7.89 5.06
C GLU A 80 -10.02 -6.50 5.53
N CYS A 81 -10.56 -6.02 6.65
CA CYS A 81 -10.12 -4.77 7.27
C CYS A 81 -8.63 -4.81 7.64
N ALA A 82 -8.16 -5.91 8.23
CA ALA A 82 -6.75 -6.07 8.55
C ALA A 82 -5.87 -6.04 7.29
N ILE A 83 -6.27 -6.70 6.21
CA ILE A 83 -5.55 -6.65 4.93
C ILE A 83 -5.50 -5.21 4.38
N MET A 84 -6.63 -4.50 4.38
CA MET A 84 -6.68 -3.10 3.93
C MET A 84 -5.81 -2.18 4.79
N LEU A 85 -5.84 -2.35 6.11
CA LEU A 85 -5.02 -1.56 7.03
C LEU A 85 -3.54 -1.91 6.92
N ARG A 86 -3.20 -3.16 6.60
CA ARG A 86 -1.84 -3.59 6.24
C ARG A 86 -1.38 -2.86 4.97
N ALA A 87 -2.22 -2.77 3.93
CA ALA A 87 -1.93 -1.97 2.75
C ALA A 87 -1.71 -0.48 3.10
N CYS A 88 -2.55 0.08 3.96
CA CYS A 88 -2.41 1.46 4.44
C CYS A 88 -1.07 1.67 5.13
N LEU A 89 -0.68 0.82 6.08
CA LEU A 89 0.60 0.90 6.79
C LEU A 89 1.78 0.78 5.83
N VAL A 90 1.77 -0.22 4.93
CA VAL A 90 2.83 -0.43 3.94
C VAL A 90 3.03 0.81 3.07
N ILE A 91 1.95 1.36 2.51
CA ILE A 91 2.02 2.56 1.65
C ILE A 91 2.39 3.80 2.46
N TYR A 92 1.89 3.92 3.68
CA TYR A 92 2.24 5.01 4.58
C TYR A 92 3.73 4.98 4.91
N SER A 93 4.30 3.81 5.20
CA SER A 93 5.74 3.63 5.45
C SER A 93 6.59 3.91 4.21
N LEU A 94 6.22 3.34 3.04
CA LEU A 94 6.92 3.58 1.76
C LEU A 94 6.96 5.06 1.39
N THR A 95 5.86 5.76 1.61
CA THR A 95 5.72 7.18 1.28
C THR A 95 6.11 8.10 2.43
N ARG A 96 6.75 7.56 3.47
CA ARG A 96 7.22 8.29 4.66
C ARG A 96 6.14 9.12 5.36
N GLY A 97 4.90 8.63 5.34
CA GLY A 97 3.75 9.29 5.93
C GLY A 97 3.03 10.26 4.99
N ALA A 98 3.48 10.40 3.74
CA ALA A 98 2.89 11.32 2.78
C ALA A 98 1.46 10.91 2.39
N MET A 99 1.16 9.63 2.24
CA MET A 99 -0.17 9.19 1.81
C MET A 99 -0.57 7.80 2.33
N VAL A 100 -1.88 7.53 2.29
CA VAL A 100 -2.45 6.19 2.33
C VAL A 100 -3.32 5.97 1.09
N PRO A 101 -3.65 4.71 0.73
CA PRO A 101 -4.60 4.44 -0.34
C PRO A 101 -5.99 5.00 -0.02
N ARG A 102 -6.68 5.50 -1.04
CA ARG A 102 -8.09 5.89 -0.94
C ARG A 102 -8.95 4.62 -0.84
N GLU A 103 -10.14 4.76 -0.26
CA GLU A 103 -11.11 3.67 -0.09
C GLU A 103 -11.39 2.90 -1.38
N GLY A 104 -11.70 3.59 -2.48
CA GLY A 104 -11.91 2.94 -3.78
C GLY A 104 -10.66 2.26 -4.36
N GLN A 105 -9.45 2.66 -3.94
CA GLN A 105 -8.21 1.96 -4.30
C GLN A 105 -8.03 0.68 -3.46
N LEU A 106 -8.39 0.73 -2.18
CA LEU A 106 -8.40 -0.45 -1.31
C LEU A 106 -9.40 -1.49 -1.82
N GLU A 107 -10.63 -1.07 -2.13
CA GLU A 107 -11.68 -1.94 -2.67
C GLU A 107 -11.25 -2.60 -3.99
N ALA A 108 -10.72 -1.81 -4.93
CA ALA A 108 -10.19 -2.33 -6.19
C ALA A 108 -9.04 -3.33 -5.99
N SER A 109 -8.15 -3.06 -5.03
CA SER A 109 -7.01 -3.94 -4.74
C SER A 109 -7.45 -5.22 -4.05
N MET A 110 -8.49 -5.17 -3.20
CA MET A 110 -9.02 -6.33 -2.52
C MET A 110 -9.60 -7.36 -3.49
N ALA A 111 -10.20 -6.94 -4.59
CA ALA A 111 -10.63 -7.87 -5.63
C ALA A 111 -9.45 -8.71 -6.14
N ALA A 112 -8.33 -8.07 -6.51
CA ALA A 112 -7.13 -8.76 -6.95
C ALA A 112 -6.52 -9.66 -5.87
N ILE A 113 -6.41 -9.17 -4.62
CA ILE A 113 -5.87 -9.94 -3.48
C ILE A 113 -6.69 -11.22 -3.21
N THR A 114 -8.00 -11.15 -3.44
CA THR A 114 -8.95 -12.26 -3.22
C THR A 114 -9.16 -13.13 -4.47
N GLY A 115 -8.39 -12.91 -5.53
CA GLY A 115 -8.49 -13.68 -6.78
C GLY A 115 -9.78 -13.43 -7.56
N ARG A 116 -10.41 -12.26 -7.38
CA ARG A 116 -11.61 -11.83 -8.11
C ARG A 116 -11.27 -10.87 -9.23
N ASP A 117 -12.02 -10.96 -10.31
CA ASP A 117 -11.97 -10.00 -11.41
C ASP A 117 -12.58 -8.66 -10.99
N SER A 118 -12.03 -7.56 -11.50
CA SER A 118 -12.56 -6.22 -11.26
C SER A 118 -12.38 -5.30 -12.45
N MET A 119 -13.32 -4.37 -12.62
CA MET A 119 -13.24 -3.28 -13.60
C MET A 119 -13.20 -1.95 -12.87
N VAL A 120 -12.04 -1.28 -12.90
CA VAL A 120 -11.83 -0.01 -12.19
C VAL A 120 -12.03 1.18 -13.13
N ILE A 121 -13.16 1.87 -12.97
CA ILE A 121 -13.44 3.11 -13.71
C ILE A 121 -13.06 4.31 -12.84
N ALA A 122 -12.00 5.00 -13.23
CA ALA A 122 -11.52 6.16 -12.48
C ALA A 122 -10.85 7.21 -13.39
N ARG A 123 -11.01 8.49 -13.03
CA ARG A 123 -10.38 9.62 -13.72
C ARG A 123 -8.84 9.54 -13.72
N THR A 124 -8.20 10.27 -14.63
CA THR A 124 -6.75 10.45 -14.61
C THR A 124 -6.32 11.10 -13.30
N GLY A 125 -5.14 10.71 -12.78
CA GLY A 125 -4.65 11.16 -11.48
C GLY A 125 -5.36 10.55 -10.26
N TYR A 126 -6.35 9.66 -10.44
CA TYR A 126 -6.96 8.95 -9.31
C TYR A 126 -5.99 7.98 -8.61
N GLY A 127 -4.95 7.54 -9.33
CA GLY A 127 -3.94 6.62 -8.81
C GLY A 127 -4.20 5.16 -9.16
N LYS A 128 -4.60 4.87 -10.40
CA LYS A 128 -4.86 3.49 -10.88
C LYS A 128 -3.65 2.57 -10.74
N THR A 129 -2.44 3.08 -10.97
CA THR A 129 -1.18 2.33 -10.75
C THR A 129 -1.04 1.82 -9.32
N LEU A 130 -1.53 2.57 -8.33
CA LEU A 130 -1.46 2.14 -6.93
C LEU A 130 -2.35 0.92 -6.67
N CYS A 131 -3.50 0.80 -7.35
CA CYS A 131 -4.36 -0.38 -7.24
C CYS A 131 -3.66 -1.66 -7.73
N ILE A 132 -2.68 -1.52 -8.64
CA ILE A 132 -1.85 -2.64 -9.12
C ILE A 132 -0.68 -2.92 -8.15
N ALA A 133 -0.11 -1.86 -7.57
CA ALA A 133 1.01 -1.98 -6.63
C ALA A 133 0.62 -2.63 -5.29
N ILE A 134 -0.58 -2.34 -4.77
CA ILE A 134 -1.01 -2.84 -3.45
C ILE A 134 -1.00 -4.38 -3.38
N PRO A 135 -1.62 -5.13 -4.31
CA PRO A 135 -1.58 -6.59 -4.29
C PRO A 135 -0.15 -7.15 -4.33
N LEU A 136 0.72 -6.62 -5.20
CA LEU A 136 2.12 -7.02 -5.32
C LEU A 136 2.91 -6.78 -4.03
N LEU A 137 2.63 -5.67 -3.32
CA LEU A 137 3.30 -5.36 -2.06
C LEU A 137 2.84 -6.27 -0.91
N LEU A 138 1.57 -6.68 -0.92
CA LEU A 138 1.02 -7.56 0.11
C LEU A 138 1.31 -9.04 -0.14
N GLN A 139 1.56 -9.42 -1.39
CA GLN A 139 1.84 -10.79 -1.82
C GLN A 139 3.18 -10.82 -2.59
N PRO A 140 4.33 -10.66 -1.89
CA PRO A 140 5.64 -10.48 -2.52
C PRO A 140 6.10 -11.69 -3.36
N ASP A 141 5.49 -12.86 -3.15
CA ASP A 141 5.78 -14.09 -3.89
C ASP A 141 4.94 -14.23 -5.18
N THR A 142 4.22 -13.18 -5.58
CA THR A 142 3.37 -13.16 -6.79
C THR A 142 3.97 -12.29 -7.90
N MET A 143 3.48 -12.51 -9.12
CA MET A 143 3.85 -11.74 -10.31
C MET A 143 2.59 -11.17 -10.98
N THR A 144 2.69 -9.92 -11.44
CA THR A 144 1.63 -9.27 -12.21
C THR A 144 2.13 -8.90 -13.59
N ILE A 145 1.33 -9.19 -14.61
CA ILE A 145 1.56 -8.74 -15.98
C ILE A 145 0.64 -7.56 -16.26
N THR A 146 1.22 -6.39 -16.53
CA THR A 146 0.47 -5.19 -16.92
C THR A 146 0.62 -4.95 -18.42
N ILE A 147 -0.50 -4.90 -19.13
CA ILE A 147 -0.54 -4.59 -20.56
C ILE A 147 -0.78 -3.08 -20.71
N SER A 148 0.14 -2.39 -21.39
CA SER A 148 0.06 -0.95 -21.64
C SER A 148 0.15 -0.67 -23.13
N PRO A 149 -0.76 0.16 -23.69
CA PRO A 149 -0.82 0.40 -25.13
C PRO A 149 0.32 1.28 -25.67
N LEU A 150 1.01 2.02 -24.80
CA LEU A 150 2.03 3.00 -25.19
C LEU A 150 3.34 2.75 -24.45
N LYS A 151 4.47 2.71 -25.19
CA LYS A 151 5.82 2.59 -24.63
C LYS A 151 6.11 3.64 -23.55
N ARG A 152 5.67 4.89 -23.76
CA ARG A 152 5.86 5.98 -22.77
C ARG A 152 5.15 5.68 -21.45
N LEU A 153 3.93 5.15 -21.52
CA LEU A 153 3.17 4.77 -20.33
C LEU A 153 3.83 3.59 -19.62
N GLN A 154 4.27 2.59 -20.39
CA GLN A 154 5.01 1.45 -19.85
C GLN A 154 6.29 1.89 -19.13
N ARG A 155 7.11 2.77 -19.73
CA ARG A 155 8.33 3.31 -19.10
C ARG A 155 8.02 4.03 -17.78
N MET A 156 6.97 4.85 -17.73
CA MET A 156 6.54 5.50 -16.50
C MET A 156 6.11 4.51 -15.42
N GLN A 157 5.36 3.46 -15.77
CA GLN A 157 4.97 2.42 -14.83
C GLN A 157 6.19 1.69 -14.26
N VAL A 158 7.15 1.30 -15.10
CA VAL A 158 8.42 0.66 -14.66
C VAL A 158 9.13 1.56 -13.65
N LEU A 159 9.27 2.86 -13.94
CA LEU A 159 9.91 3.82 -13.02
C LEU A 159 9.16 3.95 -11.69
N ASP A 160 7.83 4.06 -11.73
CA ASP A 160 6.99 4.15 -10.53
C ASP A 160 7.15 2.88 -9.67
N PHE A 161 7.02 1.70 -10.27
CA PHE A 161 7.16 0.44 -9.53
C PHE A 161 8.56 0.28 -8.93
N MET A 162 9.61 0.58 -9.69
CA MET A 162 10.99 0.43 -9.20
C MET A 162 11.34 1.43 -8.09
N HIS A 163 11.06 2.72 -8.31
CA HIS A 163 11.58 3.77 -7.45
C HIS A 163 10.62 4.22 -6.35
N LYS A 164 9.31 4.18 -6.61
CA LYS A 164 8.31 4.64 -5.65
C LYS A 164 7.80 3.50 -4.77
N TYR A 165 7.60 2.33 -5.37
CA TYR A 165 7.03 1.17 -4.68
C TYR A 165 8.06 0.10 -4.32
N ASN A 166 9.30 0.21 -4.80
CA ASN A 166 10.37 -0.75 -4.52
C ASN A 166 9.99 -2.18 -5.02
N ILE A 167 9.27 -2.27 -6.14
CA ILE A 167 8.80 -3.51 -6.77
C ILE A 167 9.63 -3.80 -8.04
N PRO A 168 10.43 -4.88 -8.05
CA PRO A 168 11.11 -5.42 -9.24
C PRO A 168 10.21 -5.44 -10.48
N THR A 169 10.55 -4.66 -11.51
CA THR A 169 9.70 -4.54 -12.71
C THR A 169 10.55 -4.46 -13.98
N LEU A 170 10.14 -5.22 -15.00
CA LEU A 170 10.77 -5.22 -16.32
C LEU A 170 9.73 -4.82 -17.39
N GLY A 171 10.10 -3.87 -18.26
CA GLY A 171 9.31 -3.53 -19.44
C GLY A 171 9.70 -4.39 -20.64
N ILE A 172 8.73 -5.07 -21.25
CA ILE A 172 8.92 -5.87 -22.46
C ILE A 172 8.13 -5.22 -23.61
N ASN A 173 8.81 -4.88 -24.70
CA ASN A 173 8.24 -4.30 -25.92
C ASN A 173 9.15 -4.58 -27.14
N GLU A 174 8.87 -3.97 -28.29
CA GLU A 174 9.67 -4.17 -29.53
C GLU A 174 11.14 -3.73 -29.41
N ASP A 175 11.51 -2.87 -28.45
CA ASP A 175 12.89 -2.45 -28.19
C ASP A 175 13.63 -3.45 -27.27
N THR A 176 12.97 -4.49 -26.77
CA THR A 176 13.57 -5.45 -25.84
C THR A 176 14.54 -6.38 -26.57
N PRO A 177 15.83 -6.43 -26.18
CA PRO A 177 16.80 -7.26 -26.87
C PRO A 177 16.51 -8.75 -26.68
N ASN A 178 16.65 -9.53 -27.77
CA ASN A 178 16.57 -10.99 -27.72
C ASN A 178 17.92 -11.58 -27.27
N SER A 179 18.26 -11.41 -26.00
CA SER A 179 19.50 -11.90 -25.41
C SER A 179 19.24 -12.60 -24.06
N PRO A 180 19.85 -13.76 -23.79
CA PRO A 180 19.80 -14.42 -22.49
C PRO A 180 20.27 -13.53 -21.33
N GLU A 181 21.12 -12.54 -21.60
CA GLU A 181 21.63 -11.61 -20.58
C GLU A 181 20.52 -10.77 -19.94
N LEU A 182 19.41 -10.53 -20.66
CA LEU A 182 18.25 -9.81 -20.14
C LEU A 182 17.72 -10.41 -18.83
N TRP A 183 17.71 -11.75 -18.75
CA TRP A 183 17.16 -12.50 -17.62
C TRP A 183 18.15 -12.69 -16.47
N LYS A 184 19.44 -12.46 -16.72
CA LYS A 184 20.48 -12.56 -15.68
C LYS A 184 20.52 -11.32 -14.80
N VAL A 185 19.97 -10.19 -15.27
CA VAL A 185 19.89 -8.98 -14.46
C VAL A 185 18.84 -9.19 -13.37
N ARG A 186 19.29 -9.30 -12.12
CA ARG A 186 18.36 -9.18 -10.99
C ARG A 186 17.82 -7.76 -11.01
N CYS A 187 16.53 -7.59 -11.29
CA CYS A 187 15.82 -6.33 -11.07
C CYS A 187 15.80 -6.05 -9.57
N THR A 188 16.90 -5.55 -9.02
CA THR A 188 16.93 -4.99 -7.66
C THR A 188 16.32 -3.60 -7.73
N ALA A 189 15.64 -3.17 -6.67
CA ALA A 189 14.94 -1.87 -6.66
C ALA A 189 15.85 -0.65 -6.92
N ASN A 190 17.18 -0.85 -6.94
CA ASN A 190 18.19 0.18 -7.22
C ASN A 190 18.77 0.13 -8.65
N SER A 191 18.35 -0.79 -9.50
CA SER A 191 18.89 -0.95 -10.87
C SER A 191 17.76 -0.92 -11.91
N VAL A 192 17.65 0.20 -12.62
CA VAL A 192 16.71 0.39 -13.72
C VAL A 192 17.15 -0.42 -14.93
N CYS A 193 16.40 -1.45 -15.28
CA CYS A 193 16.60 -2.21 -16.52
C CYS A 193 15.75 -1.57 -17.62
N ILE A 194 16.18 -0.40 -18.12
CA ILE A 194 15.63 0.13 -19.36
C ILE A 194 16.60 -0.29 -20.47
N PRO A 195 16.21 -1.21 -21.38
CA PRO A 195 16.98 -1.38 -22.61
C PRO A 195 17.02 -0.04 -23.34
N LYS A 196 18.24 0.41 -23.68
CA LYS A 196 18.48 1.63 -24.46
C LYS A 196 17.87 1.51 -25.85
#